data_AF-A0A969TE95-F1
#
_entry.id   AF-A0A969TE95-F1
#
_cell.length_a   1.000
_cell.length_b   1.000
_cell.length_c   1.000
_cell.angle_alpha   90.00
_cell.angle_beta   90.00
_cell.angle_gamma   90.00
#
_symmetry.space_group_name_H-M   'P 1'
#
loop_
_entity.id
_entity.type
_entity.pdbx_description
1 polymer ?
#
loop_
_entity_poly.entity_id
_entity_poly.type
_entity_poly.pdbx_seq_one_letter_code
_entity_poly.pdbx_strand_id
1 'polypeptide(L)'
;MVVINRSTAMMSDGAKTIPYDKKLRETGDYSAFSYIVVWLLDQNNQPLSTLPFRLRCSGYAGTTLLKNYQYYNNPNSFTKKFLEVYKSLTGDRSINKNETFYAHGVYCPNLVRERVTSSYNGQSSFAVVVNNFIQPTPQNFGSLIIKNGSKVSNQIKEYQETTKSWLKGEQLKESVEEQLTQQRSGIWLLNKAISSAQTAEEARDEGLNYEAIEF
;
A
#
# COMPACT_ATOMS: atom_id res chain seq x y z
N MET A 1 1.87 -18.28 -7.42
CA MET A 1 1.19 -17.08 -6.87
C MET A 1 1.32 -15.95 -7.87
N VAL A 2 0.28 -15.15 -8.10
CA VAL A 2 0.40 -13.89 -8.86
C VAL A 2 0.30 -12.71 -7.92
N VAL A 3 1.09 -11.67 -8.17
CA VAL A 3 1.03 -10.41 -7.40
C VAL A 3 0.26 -9.41 -8.24
N ILE A 4 -0.96 -9.10 -7.82
CA ILE A 4 -1.89 -8.24 -8.56
C ILE A 4 -1.49 -6.77 -8.38
N ASN A 5 -1.22 -6.37 -7.14
CA ASN A 5 -0.81 -5.00 -6.80
C ASN A 5 0.11 -4.99 -5.58
N ARG A 6 0.77 -3.85 -5.39
CA ARG A 6 1.64 -3.58 -4.26
C ARG A 6 1.48 -2.13 -3.80
N SER A 7 1.46 -1.89 -2.49
CA SER A 7 1.50 -0.53 -1.96
C SER A 7 2.90 0.07 -2.08
N THR A 8 2.99 1.39 -1.98
CA THR A 8 4.24 2.05 -1.58
C THR A 8 4.72 1.51 -0.21
N ALA A 9 5.99 1.73 0.09
CA ALA A 9 6.51 1.42 1.42
C ALA A 9 5.85 2.34 2.45
N MET A 10 5.42 1.75 3.57
CA MET A 10 4.77 2.43 4.68
C MET A 10 5.47 2.09 5.99
N MET A 11 5.10 2.77 7.06
CA MET A 11 5.54 2.44 8.42
C MET A 11 4.48 2.81 9.45
N SER A 12 4.55 2.17 10.61
CA SER A 12 3.59 2.35 11.71
C SER A 12 4.26 2.20 13.06
N ASP A 13 3.79 2.98 14.03
CA ASP A 13 4.14 2.93 15.45
C ASP A 13 3.11 2.13 16.28
N GLY A 14 2.12 1.52 15.62
CA GLY A 14 1.00 0.81 16.26
C GLY A 14 -0.28 1.64 16.37
N ALA A 15 -0.19 2.98 16.40
CA ALA A 15 -1.33 3.89 16.44
C ALA A 15 -1.62 4.52 15.07
N LYS A 16 -0.57 4.93 14.36
CA LYS A 16 -0.64 5.62 13.08
C LYS A 16 0.05 4.84 11.98
N THR A 17 -0.40 5.02 10.75
CA THR A 17 0.24 4.48 9.54
C THR A 17 0.56 5.62 8.58
N ILE A 18 1.85 5.80 8.29
CA ILE A 18 2.35 6.86 7.43
C ILE A 18 3.20 6.30 6.29
N PRO A 19 3.40 7.05 5.19
CA PRO A 19 4.35 6.66 4.14
C PRO A 19 5.74 6.51 4.73
N TYR A 20 6.55 5.62 4.16
CA TYR A 20 7.90 5.39 4.66
C TYR A 20 8.76 6.66 4.57
N ASP A 21 9.35 7.05 5.69
CA ASP A 21 10.34 8.11 5.81
C ASP A 21 11.57 7.55 6.55
N LYS A 22 12.75 7.75 5.94
CA LYS A 22 14.00 7.21 6.45
C LYS A 22 14.39 7.81 7.81
N LYS A 23 14.19 9.11 8.02
CA LYS A 23 14.57 9.81 9.25
C LYS A 23 13.73 9.31 10.43
N LEU A 24 12.42 9.19 10.23
CA LEU A 24 11.52 8.65 11.25
C LEU A 24 11.76 7.16 11.50
N ARG A 25 12.15 6.39 10.48
CA ARG A 25 12.54 4.99 10.69
C ARG A 25 13.80 4.85 11.55
N GLU A 26 14.74 5.78 11.42
CA GLU A 26 16.00 5.78 12.17
C GLU A 26 15.81 6.12 13.66
N THR A 27 14.72 6.78 14.06
CA THR A 27 14.42 7.00 15.49
C THR A 27 14.08 5.70 16.22
N GLY A 28 13.62 4.68 15.48
CA GLY A 28 13.24 3.37 16.01
C GLY A 28 11.77 3.22 16.37
N ASP A 29 11.00 4.32 16.43
CA ASP A 29 9.59 4.31 16.86
C ASP A 29 8.65 3.71 15.81
N TYR A 30 9.06 3.72 14.55
CA TYR A 30 8.24 3.23 13.42
C TYR A 30 8.77 1.93 12.85
N SER A 31 7.87 0.96 12.66
CA SER A 31 8.15 -0.31 11.97
C SER A 31 7.70 -0.25 10.51
N ALA A 32 8.64 -0.52 9.58
CA ALA A 32 8.39 -0.49 8.14
C ALA A 32 7.64 -1.73 7.63
N PHE A 33 6.75 -1.54 6.65
CA PHE A 33 6.04 -2.61 5.97
C PHE A 33 5.54 -2.19 4.57
N SER A 34 4.98 -3.13 3.82
CA SER A 34 4.20 -2.86 2.61
C SER A 34 3.04 -3.85 2.51
N TYR A 35 1.97 -3.50 1.81
CA TYR A 35 0.94 -4.46 1.44
C TYR A 35 1.21 -4.99 0.03
N ILE A 36 0.96 -6.28 -0.16
CA ILE A 36 0.83 -6.90 -1.48
C ILE A 36 -0.53 -7.56 -1.60
N VAL A 37 -1.14 -7.43 -2.77
CA VAL A 37 -2.37 -8.13 -3.11
C VAL A 37 -2.01 -9.28 -4.02
N VAL A 38 -2.37 -10.50 -3.62
CA VAL A 38 -1.94 -11.72 -4.31
C VAL A 38 -3.09 -12.67 -4.56
N TRP A 39 -2.95 -13.48 -5.60
CA TRP A 39 -3.69 -14.72 -5.74
C TRP A 39 -2.79 -15.92 -5.62
N LEU A 40 -3.21 -16.86 -4.78
CA LEU A 40 -2.65 -18.19 -4.76
C LEU A 40 -3.30 -18.98 -5.90
N LEU A 41 -2.47 -19.67 -6.68
CA LEU A 41 -2.91 -20.43 -7.85
C LEU A 41 -2.70 -21.91 -7.62
N ASP A 42 -3.51 -22.75 -8.27
CA ASP A 42 -3.28 -24.17 -8.40
C ASP A 42 -2.23 -24.49 -9.48
N GLN A 43 -1.98 -25.78 -9.71
CA GLN A 43 -1.07 -26.28 -10.73
C GLN A 43 -1.48 -25.96 -12.19
N ASN A 44 -2.75 -25.59 -12.41
CA ASN A 44 -3.32 -25.21 -13.71
C ASN A 44 -3.42 -23.69 -13.87
N ASN A 45 -2.72 -22.93 -13.00
CA ASN A 45 -2.75 -21.48 -12.96
C ASN A 45 -4.15 -20.88 -12.74
N GLN A 46 -5.03 -21.61 -12.05
CA GLN A 46 -6.34 -21.13 -11.62
C GLN A 46 -6.29 -20.59 -10.19
N PRO A 47 -6.96 -19.45 -9.90
CA PRO A 47 -7.06 -18.95 -8.54
C PRO A 47 -7.69 -19.97 -7.58
N LEU A 48 -7.07 -20.17 -6.41
CA LEU A 48 -7.60 -21.01 -5.32
C LEU A 48 -8.76 -20.35 -4.58
N SER A 49 -8.97 -19.06 -4.79
CA SER A 49 -10.03 -18.26 -4.16
C SER A 49 -10.62 -17.28 -5.16
N THR A 50 -11.91 -16.97 -4.99
CA THR A 50 -12.60 -15.96 -5.80
C THR A 50 -12.04 -14.56 -5.59
N LEU A 51 -11.63 -14.22 -4.36
CA LEU A 51 -11.08 -12.92 -3.98
C LEU A 51 -9.58 -13.01 -3.70
N PRO A 52 -8.80 -11.97 -4.03
CA PRO A 52 -7.37 -11.95 -3.72
C PRO A 52 -7.10 -11.66 -2.25
N PHE A 53 -5.92 -12.08 -1.79
CA PHE A 53 -5.46 -11.90 -0.43
C PHE A 53 -4.64 -10.62 -0.30
N ARG A 54 -4.88 -9.84 0.75
CA ARG A 54 -4.02 -8.70 1.12
C ARG A 54 -3.04 -9.13 2.20
N LEU A 55 -1.76 -9.23 1.85
CA LEU A 55 -0.70 -9.64 2.76
C LEU A 55 0.07 -8.42 3.27
N ARG A 56 0.25 -8.32 4.59
CA ARG A 56 1.15 -7.34 5.21
C ARG A 56 2.58 -7.89 5.21
N CYS A 57 3.44 -7.35 4.35
CA CYS A 57 4.85 -7.68 4.29
C CYS A 57 5.62 -6.83 5.30
N SER A 58 5.94 -7.40 6.46
CA SER A 58 6.79 -6.81 7.48
C SER A 58 7.85 -7.81 7.95
N GLY A 59 8.88 -7.32 8.65
CA GLY A 59 9.98 -8.16 9.16
C GLY A 59 10.75 -8.90 8.06
N TYR A 60 11.41 -9.99 8.44
CA TYR A 60 12.24 -10.80 7.54
C TYR A 60 11.44 -11.50 6.43
N ALA A 61 10.30 -12.10 6.77
CA ALA A 61 9.44 -12.80 5.81
C ALA A 61 8.97 -11.85 4.70
N GLY A 62 8.42 -10.68 5.08
CA GLY A 62 7.96 -9.68 4.13
C GLY A 62 9.10 -9.10 3.31
N THR A 63 10.23 -8.80 3.96
CA THR A 63 11.39 -8.18 3.29
C THR A 63 12.03 -9.13 2.27
N THR A 64 12.22 -10.40 2.62
CA THR A 64 12.79 -11.40 1.69
C THR A 64 11.85 -11.69 0.53
N LEU A 65 10.54 -11.73 0.77
CA LEU A 65 9.54 -11.88 -0.29
C LEU A 65 9.56 -10.71 -1.28
N LEU A 66 9.57 -9.47 -0.79
CA LEU A 66 9.64 -8.28 -1.64
C LEU A 66 10.97 -8.19 -2.41
N LYS A 67 12.09 -8.51 -1.74
CA LYS A 67 13.43 -8.54 -2.36
C LYS A 67 13.52 -9.53 -3.51
N ASN A 68 12.94 -10.72 -3.36
CA ASN A 68 12.93 -11.75 -4.38
C ASN A 68 11.91 -11.48 -5.48
N TYR A 69 10.75 -10.90 -5.18
CA TYR A 69 9.74 -10.61 -6.18
C TYR A 69 10.14 -9.43 -7.09
N GLN A 70 10.33 -8.25 -6.51
CA GLN A 70 10.60 -7.02 -7.25
C GLN A 70 11.35 -6.02 -6.37
N TYR A 71 12.65 -5.87 -6.67
CA TYR A 71 13.51 -4.89 -6.01
C TYR A 71 14.35 -4.16 -7.03
N TYR A 72 14.32 -2.83 -6.99
CA TYR A 72 14.83 -1.94 -8.04
C TYR A 72 16.29 -2.22 -8.43
N ASN A 73 17.10 -2.65 -7.44
CA ASN A 73 18.52 -2.94 -7.61
C ASN A 73 18.88 -4.43 -7.48
N ASN A 74 17.88 -5.34 -7.49
CA ASN A 74 18.15 -6.78 -7.46
C ASN A 74 18.02 -7.38 -8.87
N PRO A 75 19.14 -7.61 -9.60
CA PRO A 75 19.10 -8.26 -10.90
C PRO A 75 18.60 -9.71 -10.82
N ASN A 76 18.65 -10.32 -9.64
CA ASN A 76 18.20 -11.68 -9.38
C ASN A 76 16.75 -11.72 -8.85
N SER A 77 15.99 -10.63 -8.97
CA SER A 77 14.56 -10.67 -8.64
C SER A 77 13.76 -11.37 -9.75
N PHE A 78 12.64 -11.99 -9.36
CA PHE A 78 11.72 -12.69 -10.25
C PHE A 78 11.30 -11.80 -11.42
N THR A 79 10.84 -10.58 -11.16
CA THR A 79 10.41 -9.65 -12.23
C THR A 79 11.51 -9.37 -13.27
N LYS A 80 12.78 -9.25 -12.85
CA LYS A 80 13.91 -9.05 -13.76
C LYS A 80 14.18 -10.30 -14.60
N LYS A 81 14.25 -11.48 -13.95
CA LYS A 81 14.47 -12.77 -14.63
C LYS A 81 13.31 -13.15 -15.57
N PHE A 82 12.09 -12.87 -15.15
CA PHE A 82 10.89 -13.08 -15.95
C PHE A 82 10.89 -12.22 -17.21
N LEU A 83 11.22 -10.93 -17.09
CA LEU A 83 11.35 -10.04 -18.24
C LEU A 83 12.50 -10.47 -19.17
N GLU A 84 13.65 -10.86 -18.62
CA GLU A 84 14.81 -11.33 -19.38
C GLU A 84 14.44 -12.51 -20.29
N VAL A 85 13.79 -13.54 -19.73
CA VAL A 85 13.34 -14.71 -20.50
C VAL A 85 12.26 -14.32 -21.50
N TYR A 86 11.29 -13.49 -21.12
CA TYR A 86 10.26 -13.00 -22.05
C TYR A 86 10.87 -12.33 -23.28
N LYS A 87 11.88 -11.47 -23.10
CA LYS A 87 12.59 -10.81 -24.20
C LYS A 87 13.33 -11.79 -25.08
N SER A 88 14.00 -12.78 -24.49
CA SER A 88 14.71 -13.80 -25.25
C SER A 88 13.78 -14.61 -26.16
N LEU A 89 12.56 -14.86 -25.71
CA LEU A 89 11.54 -15.63 -26.46
C LEU A 89 10.82 -14.81 -27.53
N THR A 90 10.69 -13.49 -27.33
CA THR A 90 9.84 -12.63 -28.19
C THR A 90 10.63 -11.65 -29.06
N GLY A 91 11.92 -11.45 -28.78
CA GLY A 91 12.73 -10.40 -29.41
C GLY A 91 12.38 -8.98 -28.94
N ASP A 92 11.59 -8.84 -27.87
CA ASP A 92 11.15 -7.54 -27.36
C ASP A 92 12.32 -6.72 -26.80
N ARG A 93 12.45 -5.46 -27.26
CA ARG A 93 13.53 -4.54 -26.88
C ARG A 93 13.18 -3.62 -25.71
N SER A 94 11.94 -3.65 -25.21
CA SER A 94 11.45 -2.74 -24.16
C SER A 94 12.28 -2.87 -22.89
N ILE A 95 12.85 -1.79 -22.36
CA ILE A 95 13.70 -1.88 -21.15
C ILE A 95 12.91 -2.39 -19.94
N ASN A 96 11.67 -1.93 -19.78
CA ASN A 96 10.74 -2.35 -18.72
C ASN A 96 9.34 -2.60 -19.30
N LYS A 97 8.50 -3.26 -18.51
CA LYS A 97 7.07 -3.44 -18.75
C LYS A 97 6.24 -2.78 -17.66
N ASN A 98 4.93 -2.63 -17.91
CA ASN A 98 3.99 -2.06 -16.95
C ASN A 98 3.63 -3.07 -15.84
N GLU A 99 2.93 -2.60 -14.82
CA GLU A 99 2.52 -3.42 -13.66
C GLU A 99 1.64 -4.60 -14.08
N THR A 100 0.72 -4.38 -15.03
CA THR A 100 -0.17 -5.42 -15.54
C THR A 100 0.62 -6.58 -16.14
N PHE A 101 1.69 -6.34 -16.89
CA PHE A 101 2.54 -7.41 -17.40
C PHE A 101 3.11 -8.27 -16.27
N TYR A 102 3.66 -7.65 -15.23
CA TYR A 102 4.22 -8.40 -14.10
C TYR A 102 3.16 -9.12 -13.27
N ALA A 103 1.93 -8.59 -13.21
CA ALA A 103 0.80 -9.26 -12.57
C ALA A 103 0.38 -10.56 -13.27
N HIS A 104 0.76 -10.77 -14.53
CA HIS A 104 0.56 -12.04 -15.23
C HIS A 104 1.71 -13.05 -14.98
N GLY A 105 2.80 -12.63 -14.33
CA GLY A 105 3.88 -13.53 -13.95
C GLY A 105 3.50 -14.39 -12.75
N VAL A 106 3.60 -15.71 -12.90
CA VAL A 106 3.38 -16.66 -11.80
C VAL A 106 4.67 -16.78 -11.00
N TYR A 107 4.68 -16.12 -9.86
CA TYR A 107 5.77 -16.17 -8.89
C TYR A 107 5.61 -17.39 -7.96
N CYS A 108 6.64 -18.23 -7.93
CA CYS A 108 6.69 -19.44 -7.11
C CYS A 108 7.87 -19.35 -6.13
N PRO A 109 7.69 -18.67 -4.97
CA PRO A 109 8.73 -18.55 -3.96
C PRO A 109 9.00 -19.89 -3.27
N ASN A 110 10.27 -20.16 -2.97
CA ASN A 110 10.68 -21.24 -2.07
C ASN A 110 10.81 -20.69 -0.65
N LEU A 111 9.96 -21.20 0.25
CA LEU A 111 9.90 -20.79 1.65
C LEU A 111 10.73 -21.76 2.49
N VAL A 112 11.66 -21.22 3.25
CA VAL A 112 12.52 -21.99 4.16
C VAL A 112 12.52 -21.36 5.54
N ARG A 113 12.74 -22.18 6.57
CA ARG A 113 12.91 -21.71 7.94
C ARG A 113 14.39 -21.52 8.21
N GLU A 114 14.81 -20.28 8.45
CA GLU A 114 16.22 -19.94 8.69
C GLU A 114 16.36 -19.14 9.99
N ARG A 115 17.54 -19.25 10.61
CA ARG A 115 17.92 -18.39 11.74
C ARG A 115 18.31 -17.02 11.20
N VAL A 116 17.53 -16.01 11.55
CA VAL A 116 17.76 -14.62 11.14
C VAL A 116 18.18 -13.80 12.35
N THR A 117 19.16 -12.92 12.16
CA THR A 117 19.66 -12.02 13.22
C THR A 117 19.23 -10.60 12.92
N SER A 118 18.45 -10.02 13.82
CA SER A 118 18.00 -8.63 13.74
C SER A 118 19.18 -7.68 13.66
N SER A 119 19.18 -6.82 12.64
CA SER A 119 20.18 -5.76 12.51
C SER A 119 20.01 -4.63 13.54
N TYR A 120 18.92 -4.62 14.30
CA TYR A 120 18.61 -3.57 15.27
C TYR A 120 19.08 -3.91 16.69
N ASN A 121 18.82 -5.13 17.16
CA ASN A 121 19.13 -5.55 18.53
C ASN A 121 20.06 -6.78 18.61
N GLY A 122 20.55 -7.28 17.46
CA GLY A 122 21.47 -8.43 17.40
C GLY A 122 20.86 -9.77 17.83
N GLN A 123 19.59 -9.82 18.19
CA GLN A 123 18.94 -11.06 18.60
C GLN A 123 18.63 -11.93 17.38
N SER A 124 18.86 -13.23 17.54
CA SER A 124 18.48 -14.21 16.52
C SER A 124 17.19 -14.92 16.87
N SER A 125 16.35 -15.15 15.86
CA SER A 125 15.20 -16.04 15.95
C SER A 125 15.04 -16.83 14.66
N PHE A 126 14.21 -17.89 14.69
CA PHE A 126 13.84 -18.57 13.46
C PHE A 126 12.70 -17.83 12.78
N ALA A 127 12.86 -17.52 11.50
CA ALA A 127 11.82 -16.94 10.66
C ALA A 127 11.65 -17.74 9.38
N VAL A 128 10.45 -17.67 8.81
CA VAL A 128 10.22 -18.12 7.42
C VAL A 128 10.71 -17.04 6.49
N VAL A 129 11.56 -17.40 5.55
CA VAL A 129 12.15 -16.49 4.56
C VAL A 129 11.95 -17.04 3.15
N VAL A 130 11.91 -16.14 2.18
CA VAL A 130 12.08 -16.52 0.78
C VAL A 130 13.56 -16.57 0.47
N ASN A 131 14.10 -17.77 0.31
CA ASN A 131 15.51 -17.98 -0.04
C ASN A 131 15.71 -17.86 -1.56
N ASN A 132 14.83 -18.48 -2.35
CA ASN A 132 14.86 -18.43 -3.81
C ASN A 132 13.43 -18.56 -4.38
N PHE A 133 13.30 -18.65 -5.69
CA PHE A 133 12.06 -18.92 -6.42
C PHE A 133 12.34 -19.79 -7.64
N ILE A 134 11.29 -20.38 -8.23
CA ILE A 134 11.44 -21.11 -9.49
C ILE A 134 11.93 -20.15 -10.57
N GLN A 135 13.15 -20.37 -11.05
CA GLN A 135 13.79 -19.49 -12.03
C GLN A 135 13.07 -19.60 -13.39
N PRO A 136 12.63 -18.48 -13.97
CA PRO A 136 12.14 -18.47 -15.34
C PRO A 136 13.24 -18.94 -16.29
N THR A 137 12.87 -19.81 -17.23
CA THR A 137 13.71 -20.33 -18.32
C THR A 137 12.84 -20.46 -19.57
N PRO A 138 13.43 -20.48 -20.78
CA PRO A 138 12.66 -20.72 -22.00
C PRO A 138 11.75 -21.96 -21.93
N GLN A 139 12.20 -23.01 -21.25
CA GLN A 139 11.51 -24.30 -21.16
C GLN A 139 10.29 -24.26 -20.22
N ASN A 140 10.36 -23.53 -19.12
CA ASN A 140 9.27 -23.44 -18.14
C ASN A 140 8.46 -22.14 -18.23
N PHE A 141 8.81 -21.21 -19.12
CA PHE A 141 8.17 -19.89 -19.17
C PHE A 141 6.65 -19.98 -19.37
N GLY A 142 6.19 -20.94 -20.18
CA GLY A 142 4.77 -21.15 -20.45
C GLY A 142 3.94 -21.51 -19.21
N SER A 143 4.53 -22.19 -18.21
CA SER A 143 3.84 -22.48 -16.94
C SER A 143 3.93 -21.31 -15.95
N LEU A 144 4.87 -20.40 -16.15
CA LEU A 144 5.09 -19.23 -15.30
C LEU A 144 4.36 -17.97 -15.77
N ILE A 145 3.49 -18.07 -16.78
CA ILE A 145 2.76 -16.92 -17.32
C ILE A 145 1.26 -17.21 -17.45
N ILE A 146 0.44 -16.26 -16.98
CA ILE A 146 -0.98 -16.21 -17.30
C ILE A 146 -1.12 -15.63 -18.71
N LYS A 147 -1.64 -16.43 -19.65
CA LYS A 147 -1.85 -15.99 -21.03
C LYS A 147 -2.82 -14.81 -21.07
N ASN A 148 -2.43 -13.75 -21.77
CA ASN A 148 -3.29 -12.57 -21.97
C ASN A 148 -4.59 -12.97 -22.68
N GLY A 149 -5.72 -12.41 -22.24
CA GLY A 149 -7.05 -12.69 -22.79
C GLY A 149 -7.72 -13.95 -22.23
N SER A 150 -7.03 -14.73 -21.39
CA SER A 150 -7.67 -15.78 -20.60
C SER A 150 -8.65 -15.22 -19.57
N LYS A 151 -9.57 -16.06 -19.08
CA LYS A 151 -10.48 -15.70 -17.98
C LYS A 151 -9.71 -15.13 -16.78
N VAL A 152 -8.63 -15.80 -16.35
CA VAL A 152 -7.80 -15.37 -15.23
C VAL A 152 -7.12 -14.03 -15.53
N SER A 153 -6.61 -13.82 -16.75
CA SER A 153 -6.02 -12.54 -17.17
C SER A 153 -7.01 -11.38 -17.05
N ASN A 154 -8.26 -11.58 -17.47
CA ASN A 154 -9.28 -10.54 -17.37
C ASN A 154 -9.59 -10.22 -15.92
N GLN A 155 -9.69 -11.23 -15.06
CA GLN A 155 -9.91 -10.98 -13.63
C GLN A 155 -8.71 -10.29 -12.97
N ILE A 156 -7.47 -10.62 -13.33
CA ILE A 156 -6.28 -9.91 -12.82
C ILE A 156 -6.41 -8.41 -13.10
N LYS A 157 -6.76 -8.03 -14.34
CA LYS A 157 -6.91 -6.62 -14.74
C LYS A 157 -8.03 -5.93 -13.96
N GLU A 158 -9.18 -6.59 -13.79
CA GLU A 158 -10.30 -6.08 -13.00
C GLU A 158 -9.89 -5.83 -11.55
N TYR A 159 -9.32 -6.83 -10.87
CA TYR A 159 -8.87 -6.69 -9.49
C TYR A 159 -7.71 -5.72 -9.35
N GLN A 160 -6.86 -5.55 -10.37
CA GLN A 160 -5.80 -4.55 -10.32
C GLN A 160 -6.36 -3.13 -10.17
N GLU A 161 -7.51 -2.83 -10.74
CA GLU A 161 -8.16 -1.53 -10.51
C GLU A 161 -8.85 -1.47 -9.15
N THR A 162 -9.65 -2.49 -8.80
CA THR A 162 -10.42 -2.49 -7.54
C THR A 162 -9.52 -2.45 -6.30
N THR A 163 -8.40 -3.17 -6.33
CA THR A 163 -7.54 -3.37 -5.15
C THR A 163 -6.55 -2.23 -4.91
N LYS A 164 -6.43 -1.26 -5.82
CA LYS A 164 -5.68 -0.01 -5.55
C LYS A 164 -6.22 0.70 -4.31
N SER A 165 -7.54 0.69 -4.12
CA SER A 165 -8.19 1.26 -2.94
C SER A 165 -7.76 0.58 -1.64
N TRP A 166 -7.54 -0.74 -1.66
CA TRP A 166 -7.14 -1.52 -0.49
C TRP A 166 -5.73 -1.19 0.01
N LEU A 167 -4.93 -0.55 -0.86
CA LEU A 167 -3.51 -0.24 -0.64
C LEU A 167 -3.27 1.20 -0.23
N LYS A 168 -4.28 2.08 -0.27
CA LYS A 168 -4.16 3.49 0.12
C LYS A 168 -4.05 3.71 1.63
N GLY A 169 -4.15 2.65 2.45
CA GLY A 169 -4.12 2.77 3.92
C GLY A 169 -5.29 3.60 4.46
N GLU A 170 -5.53 3.57 5.76
CA GLU A 170 -6.60 4.33 6.43
C GLU A 170 -6.36 5.86 6.46
N GLN A 171 -5.50 6.39 5.59
CA GLN A 171 -5.23 7.83 5.47
C GLN A 171 -6.49 8.65 5.14
N LEU A 172 -7.50 8.03 4.52
CA LEU A 172 -8.78 8.69 4.22
C LEU A 172 -9.70 8.84 5.43
N LYS A 173 -9.54 8.05 6.51
CA LYS A 173 -10.40 8.21 7.69
C LYS A 173 -9.94 9.38 8.56
N GLU A 174 -8.64 9.47 8.86
CA GLU A 174 -8.08 10.60 9.62
C GLU A 174 -8.18 11.93 8.84
N SER A 175 -7.93 11.94 7.52
CA SER A 175 -8.03 13.19 6.75
C SER A 175 -9.45 13.73 6.63
N VAL A 176 -10.47 12.84 6.59
CA VAL A 176 -11.88 13.24 6.53
C VAL A 176 -12.37 13.66 7.91
N GLU A 177 -11.98 12.98 8.99
CA GLU A 177 -12.32 13.42 10.36
C GLU A 177 -11.63 14.74 10.73
N GLU A 178 -10.36 14.96 10.37
CA GLU A 178 -9.68 16.25 10.60
C GLU A 178 -10.33 17.39 9.80
N GLN A 179 -10.71 17.14 8.54
CA GLN A 179 -11.43 18.12 7.72
C GLN A 179 -12.83 18.44 8.27
N LEU A 180 -13.57 17.42 8.73
CA LEU A 180 -14.89 17.60 9.35
C LEU A 180 -14.78 18.34 10.70
N THR A 181 -13.72 18.09 11.46
CA THR A 181 -13.49 18.74 12.76
C THR A 181 -13.07 20.20 12.58
N GLN A 182 -12.25 20.51 11.57
CA GLN A 182 -11.93 21.89 11.19
C GLN A 182 -13.15 22.65 10.66
N GLN A 183 -13.99 22.03 9.83
CA GLN A 183 -15.23 22.65 9.36
C GLN A 183 -16.21 22.95 10.50
N ARG A 184 -16.40 22.01 11.44
CA ARG A 184 -17.25 22.21 12.62
C ARG A 184 -16.72 23.33 13.54
N SER A 185 -15.40 23.41 13.71
CA SER A 185 -14.75 24.45 14.50
C SER A 185 -14.90 25.83 13.84
N GLY A 186 -14.79 25.92 12.51
CA GLY A 186 -15.03 27.14 11.75
C GLY A 186 -16.46 27.64 11.84
N ILE A 187 -17.45 26.73 11.74
CA ILE A 187 -18.88 27.05 11.89
C ILE A 187 -19.17 27.54 13.31
N TRP A 188 -18.58 26.93 14.34
CA TRP A 188 -18.75 27.36 15.73
C TRP A 188 -18.19 28.76 15.99
N LEU A 189 -17.01 29.07 15.44
CA LEU A 189 -16.41 30.41 15.53
C LEU A 189 -17.25 31.47 14.81
N LEU A 190 -17.81 31.13 13.64
CA LEU A 190 -18.72 32.02 12.91
C LEU A 190 -19.99 32.34 13.72
N ASN A 191 -20.61 31.30 14.29
CA ASN A 191 -21.82 31.48 15.11
C ASN A 191 -21.55 32.30 16.37
N LYS A 192 -20.38 32.12 16.99
CA LYS A 192 -19.97 32.94 18.14
C LYS A 192 -19.76 34.40 17.75
N ALA A 193 -19.15 34.66 16.59
CA ALA A 193 -18.95 36.02 16.08
C ALA A 193 -20.28 36.72 15.75
N ILE A 194 -21.22 36.00 15.12
CA ILE A 194 -22.57 36.52 14.81
C ILE A 194 -23.34 36.83 16.10
N SER A 195 -23.33 35.93 17.07
CA SER A 195 -23.98 36.15 18.37
C SER A 195 -23.39 37.35 19.11
N SER A 196 -22.05 37.52 19.09
CA SER A 196 -21.41 38.68 19.70
C SER A 196 -21.74 40.00 19.00
N ALA A 197 -21.92 39.98 17.68
CA ALA A 197 -22.31 41.16 16.90
C ALA A 197 -23.77 41.57 17.18
N GLN A 198 -24.68 40.59 17.30
CA GLN A 198 -26.08 40.83 17.66
C GLN A 198 -26.20 41.44 19.07
N THR A 199 -25.48 40.92 20.06
CA THR A 199 -25.46 41.53 21.41
C THR A 199 -24.86 42.94 21.43
N ALA A 200 -23.92 43.25 20.53
CA ALA A 200 -23.34 44.58 20.44
C ALA A 200 -24.27 45.59 19.74
N GLU A 201 -25.12 45.10 18.84
CA GLU A 201 -26.16 45.89 18.15
C GLU A 201 -27.36 46.13 19.07
N GLU A 202 -27.81 45.12 19.81
CA GLU A 202 -28.85 45.26 20.85
C GLU A 202 -28.42 46.22 21.98
N ALA A 203 -27.16 46.16 22.43
CA ALA A 203 -26.63 47.11 23.41
C ALA A 203 -26.48 48.55 22.88
N ARG A 204 -26.41 48.73 21.55
CA ARG A 204 -26.42 50.06 20.90
C ARG A 204 -27.83 50.63 20.80
N ASP A 205 -28.82 49.79 20.49
CA ASP A 205 -30.22 50.19 20.43
C ASP A 205 -30.82 50.47 21.82
N GLU A 206 -30.41 49.73 22.86
CA GLU A 206 -30.77 50.05 24.24
C GLU A 206 -30.10 51.33 24.76
N GLY A 207 -28.88 51.65 24.29
CA GLY A 207 -28.18 52.89 24.64
C GLY A 207 -28.78 54.16 24.05
N LEU A 208 -29.59 54.05 23.00
CA LEU A 208 -30.29 55.19 22.36
C LEU A 208 -31.67 55.48 22.98
N ASN A 209 -32.16 54.64 23.88
CA ASN A 209 -33.48 54.80 24.50
C ASN A 209 -33.45 55.46 25.90
N TYR A 210 -32.26 55.83 26.41
CA TYR A 210 -32.10 56.47 27.73
C TYR A 210 -31.73 57.97 27.69
N GLU A 211 -31.64 58.61 26.52
CA GLU A 211 -31.47 60.09 26.44
C GLU A 211 -32.79 60.87 26.28
N ALA A 212 -33.94 60.24 26.50
CA ALA A 212 -35.25 60.91 26.38
C ALA A 212 -36.16 60.71 27.61
N ILE A 213 -35.64 60.93 28.83
CA ILE A 213 -36.49 61.12 30.03
C ILE A 213 -35.85 62.21 30.93
N GLU A 214 -36.46 63.40 30.88
CA GLU A 214 -36.71 64.39 31.97
C GLU A 214 -35.50 64.94 32.78
N PHE A 215 -35.32 66.24 33.08
CA PHE A 215 -36.16 67.45 33.15
C PHE A 215 -35.29 68.68 32.83
#